data_AF-A0A932V156-F1
#
_entry.id   AF-A0A932V156-F1
#
_cell.length_a   1.000
_cell.length_b   1.000
_cell.length_c   1.000
_cell.angle_alpha   90.00
_cell.angle_beta   90.00
_cell.angle_gamma   90.00
#
_symmetry.space_group_name_H-M   'P 1'
#
loop_
_entity.id
_entity.type
_entity.pdbx_description
1 polymer ?
#
loop_
_entity_poly.entity_id
_entity_poly.type
_entity_poly.pdbx_seq_one_letter_code
_entity_poly.pdbx_strand_id
1 'polypeptide(L)'
;MLLDLFTKPAEIFIKEGIDAFRRSAEAKNLTLAVRDRIRREVRLNNMLLTEVLSEVNDGWKYEEDIRVQMLCKLSTSAFDEVESGSLPLSVFFDSRLHKKTWPQWNNREKYMEYCNHLEQLHELVERTYQRAMVAKSFAELGVLQGDSSYLRFLFAALEKEIRETSDHPA
;
A
#
# COMPACT_ATOMS: atom_id res chain seq x y z
N MET A 1 37.79 -3.52 12.60
CA MET A 1 37.68 -4.77 13.37
C MET A 1 37.19 -4.62 14.82
N LEU A 2 36.94 -3.41 15.35
CA LEU A 2 36.31 -3.22 16.69
C LEU A 2 34.80 -2.91 16.64
N LEU A 3 34.31 -2.32 15.55
CA LEU A 3 32.87 -2.08 15.32
C LEU A 3 32.07 -3.39 15.20
N ASP A 4 32.62 -4.42 14.55
CA ASP A 4 31.97 -5.74 14.39
C ASP A 4 31.66 -6.48 15.71
N LEU A 5 32.38 -6.14 16.78
CA LEU A 5 32.22 -6.79 18.08
C LEU A 5 30.99 -6.26 18.85
N PHE A 6 30.55 -5.04 18.54
CA PHE A 6 29.40 -4.39 19.18
C PHE A 6 28.15 -4.42 18.30
N THR A 7 28.29 -4.52 16.98
CA THR A 7 27.15 -4.62 16.05
C THR A 7 26.41 -5.95 16.20
N LYS A 8 27.11 -7.08 16.32
CA LYS A 8 26.48 -8.40 16.46
C LYS A 8 25.59 -8.54 17.71
N PRO A 9 26.01 -8.15 18.92
CA PRO A 9 25.14 -8.18 20.10
C PRO A 9 23.94 -7.22 19.97
N ALA A 10 24.14 -6.04 19.38
CA ALA A 10 23.06 -5.08 19.15
C ALA A 10 22.02 -5.61 18.15
N GLU A 11 22.46 -6.25 17.06
CA GLU A 11 21.59 -6.92 16.10
C GLU A 11 20.76 -8.04 16.75
N ILE A 12 21.39 -8.87 17.61
CA ILE A 12 20.70 -9.92 18.35
C ILE A 12 19.66 -9.31 19.30
N PHE A 13 20.02 -8.26 20.04
CA PHE A 13 19.11 -7.61 20.99
C PHE A 13 17.92 -6.93 20.30
N ILE A 14 18.16 -6.26 19.15
CA ILE A 14 17.10 -5.68 18.32
C ILE A 14 16.18 -6.78 17.79
N LYS A 15 16.76 -7.88 17.30
CA LYS A 15 16.00 -9.00 16.74
C LYS A 15 15.15 -9.70 17.82
N GLU A 16 15.73 -10.02 18.97
CA GLU A 16 15.00 -10.62 20.10
C GLU A 16 13.93 -9.67 20.65
N GLY A 17 14.21 -8.36 20.70
CA GLY A 17 13.23 -7.35 21.10
C GLY A 17 12.06 -7.24 20.13
N ILE A 18 12.31 -7.27 18.82
CA ILE A 18 11.27 -7.29 17.77
C ILE A 18 10.47 -8.60 17.85
N ASP A 19 11.12 -9.73 18.05
CA ASP A 19 10.45 -11.04 18.16
C ASP A 19 9.58 -11.13 19.41
N ALA A 20 10.04 -10.59 20.55
CA ALA A 20 9.26 -10.48 21.77
C ALA A 20 8.07 -9.53 21.59
N PHE A 21 8.30 -8.38 20.95
CA PHE A 21 7.24 -7.44 20.60
C PHE A 21 6.17 -8.11 19.75
N ARG A 22 6.55 -8.77 18.63
CA ARG A 22 5.63 -9.48 17.72
C ARG A 22 4.74 -10.51 18.42
N ARG A 23 5.20 -11.11 19.53
CA ARG A 23 4.44 -12.11 20.31
C ARG A 23 3.47 -11.49 21.33
N SER A 24 3.61 -10.20 21.64
CA SER A 24 2.72 -9.51 22.57
C SER A 24 1.31 -9.33 22.01
N ALA A 25 0.31 -9.30 22.89
CA ALA A 25 -1.07 -9.01 22.49
C ALA A 25 -1.21 -7.57 21.96
N GLU A 26 -0.44 -6.65 22.54
CA GLU A 26 -0.36 -5.25 22.15
C GLU A 26 0.14 -5.09 20.71
N ALA A 27 1.18 -5.81 20.31
CA ALA A 27 1.70 -5.75 18.94
C ALA A 27 0.73 -6.35 17.91
N LYS A 28 -0.01 -7.40 18.26
CA LYS A 28 -1.06 -7.94 17.40
C LYS A 28 -2.18 -6.93 17.20
N ASN A 29 -2.65 -6.30 18.29
CA ASN A 29 -3.68 -5.26 18.22
C ASN A 29 -3.21 -4.04 17.42
N LEU A 30 -1.96 -3.62 17.63
CA LEU A 30 -1.36 -2.53 16.86
C LEU A 30 -1.29 -2.89 15.37
N THR A 31 -0.80 -4.08 15.05
CA THR A 31 -0.73 -4.57 13.65
C THR A 31 -2.11 -4.58 12.99
N LEU A 32 -3.13 -5.09 13.68
CA LEU A 32 -4.50 -5.08 13.17
C LEU A 32 -5.02 -3.65 12.95
N ALA A 33 -4.77 -2.74 13.90
CA ALA A 33 -5.18 -1.35 13.78
C ALA A 33 -4.50 -0.64 12.60
N VAL A 34 -3.19 -0.83 12.42
CA VAL A 34 -2.43 -0.28 11.30
C VAL A 34 -2.93 -0.83 9.96
N ARG A 35 -3.10 -2.15 9.87
CA ARG A 35 -3.63 -2.81 8.66
C ARG A 35 -5.04 -2.30 8.31
N ASP A 36 -5.91 -2.16 9.29
CA ASP A 36 -7.28 -1.67 9.07
C ASP A 36 -7.31 -0.20 8.64
N ARG A 37 -6.45 0.66 9.20
CA ARG A 37 -6.30 2.06 8.76
C ARG A 37 -5.88 2.13 7.29
N ILE A 38 -4.81 1.43 6.92
CA ILE A 38 -4.33 1.37 5.53
C ILE A 38 -5.43 0.83 4.62
N ARG A 39 -6.10 -0.27 5.00
CA ARG A 39 -7.19 -0.86 4.21
C ARG A 39 -8.34 0.13 3.97
N ARG A 40 -8.76 0.90 4.98
CA ARG A 40 -9.83 1.90 4.84
C ARG A 40 -9.42 3.03 3.89
N GLU A 41 -8.20 3.53 4.02
CA GLU A 41 -7.65 4.57 3.14
C GLU A 41 -7.54 4.08 1.69
N VAL A 42 -6.99 2.88 1.49
CA VAL A 42 -6.90 2.20 0.19
C VAL A 42 -8.28 2.05 -0.45
N ARG A 43 -9.29 1.63 0.33
CA ARG A 43 -10.67 1.48 -0.18
C ARG A 43 -11.27 2.82 -0.63
N LEU A 44 -11.07 3.89 0.15
CA LEU A 44 -11.49 5.24 -0.22
C LEU A 44 -10.83 5.68 -1.52
N ASN A 45 -9.51 5.54 -1.62
CA ASN A 45 -8.75 5.92 -2.82
C ASN A 45 -9.16 5.08 -4.05
N ASN A 46 -9.46 3.80 -3.86
CA ASN A 46 -9.95 2.94 -4.93
C ASN A 46 -11.33 3.38 -5.45
N MET A 47 -12.23 3.82 -4.56
CA MET A 47 -13.52 4.41 -4.95
C MET A 47 -13.31 5.70 -5.74
N LEU A 48 -12.46 6.60 -5.24
CA LEU A 48 -12.13 7.85 -5.92
C LEU A 48 -11.58 7.61 -7.33
N LEU A 49 -10.62 6.68 -7.48
CA LEU A 49 -10.06 6.32 -8.79
C LEU A 49 -11.06 5.62 -9.70
N THR A 50 -12.03 4.90 -9.12
CA THR A 50 -13.13 4.34 -9.92
C THR A 50 -13.95 5.46 -10.55
N GLU A 51 -14.23 6.54 -9.81
CA GLU A 51 -14.94 7.72 -10.33
C GLU A 51 -14.10 8.55 -11.31
N VAL A 52 -12.78 8.64 -11.11
CA VAL A 52 -11.87 9.33 -12.05
C VAL A 52 -11.77 8.59 -13.39
N LEU A 53 -11.86 7.25 -13.35
CA LEU A 53 -11.70 6.38 -14.51
C LEU A 53 -13.03 5.95 -15.14
N SER A 54 -14.15 6.14 -14.44
CA SER A 54 -15.46 5.77 -14.97
C SER A 54 -15.82 6.68 -16.15
N GLU A 55 -16.36 6.05 -17.17
CA GLU A 55 -17.22 6.75 -18.12
C GLU A 55 -18.57 6.83 -17.41
N VAL A 56 -19.02 8.03 -17.07
CA VAL A 56 -20.37 8.22 -16.53
C VAL A 56 -21.33 7.65 -17.57
N ASN A 57 -22.35 6.90 -17.12
CA ASN A 57 -23.42 6.41 -17.98
C ASN A 57 -23.82 7.53 -18.95
N ASP A 58 -23.83 7.24 -20.26
CA ASP A 58 -23.90 8.16 -21.42
C ASP A 58 -22.56 8.59 -22.04
N GLY A 59 -21.43 7.99 -21.64
CA GLY A 59 -20.12 8.23 -22.25
C GLY A 59 -19.48 9.56 -21.85
N TRP A 60 -20.05 10.24 -20.86
CA TRP A 60 -19.52 11.50 -20.34
C TRP A 60 -18.35 11.21 -19.41
N LYS A 61 -17.19 11.82 -19.67
CA LYS A 61 -16.06 11.84 -18.74
C LYS A 61 -16.06 13.17 -18.04
N TYR A 62 -15.73 13.19 -16.75
CA TYR A 62 -15.42 14.43 -16.06
C TYR A 62 -14.35 15.19 -16.85
N GLU A 63 -14.49 16.52 -16.90
CA GLU A 63 -13.47 17.40 -17.44
C GLU A 63 -12.12 17.12 -16.79
N GLU A 64 -11.03 17.35 -17.53
CA GLU A 64 -9.68 17.04 -17.04
C GLU A 64 -9.37 17.74 -15.71
N ASP A 65 -9.74 19.00 -15.57
CA ASP A 65 -9.55 19.76 -14.35
C ASP A 65 -10.25 19.11 -13.14
N ILE A 66 -11.46 18.58 -13.33
CA ILE A 66 -12.19 17.87 -12.27
C ILE A 66 -11.43 16.59 -11.89
N ARG A 67 -10.97 15.81 -12.88
CA ARG A 67 -10.20 14.57 -12.63
C ARG A 67 -8.89 14.85 -11.91
N VAL A 68 -8.19 15.92 -12.27
CA VAL A 68 -6.99 16.41 -11.59
C VAL A 68 -7.32 16.77 -10.14
N GLN A 69 -8.35 17.58 -9.90
CA GLN A 69 -8.77 17.95 -8.54
C GLN A 69 -9.16 16.73 -7.70
N MET A 70 -9.80 15.72 -8.30
CA MET A 70 -10.10 14.46 -7.61
C MET A 70 -8.83 13.72 -7.24
N LEU A 71 -7.83 13.62 -8.11
CA LEU A 71 -6.56 12.97 -7.76
C LEU A 71 -5.80 13.70 -6.64
N CYS A 72 -5.89 15.03 -6.55
CA CYS A 72 -5.35 15.78 -5.40
C CYS A 72 -5.97 15.36 -4.06
N LYS A 73 -7.17 14.77 -4.09
CA LYS A 73 -7.88 14.27 -2.89
C LYS A 73 -7.53 12.83 -2.52
N LEU A 74 -6.59 12.19 -3.21
CA LEU A 74 -6.03 10.93 -2.73
C LEU A 74 -5.46 11.12 -1.32
N SER A 75 -5.97 10.33 -0.38
CA SER A 75 -5.51 10.32 1.00
C SER A 75 -4.27 9.45 1.12
N THR A 76 -3.25 9.98 1.78
CA THR A 76 -2.01 9.25 2.09
C THR A 76 -1.73 9.21 3.59
N SER A 77 -2.62 9.77 4.40
CA SER A 77 -2.42 9.96 5.83
C SER A 77 -2.05 8.68 6.59
N ALA A 78 -2.68 7.55 6.27
CA ALA A 78 -2.38 6.28 6.92
C ALA A 78 -1.02 5.74 6.45
N PHE A 79 -0.66 5.94 5.18
CA PHE A 79 0.68 5.60 4.71
C PHE A 79 1.76 6.49 5.36
N ASP A 80 1.52 7.80 5.43
CA ASP A 80 2.43 8.80 6.01
C ASP A 80 2.68 8.52 7.51
N GLU A 81 1.64 8.10 8.25
CA GLU A 81 1.76 7.68 9.66
C GLU A 81 2.66 6.46 9.83
N VAL A 82 2.56 5.47 8.93
CA VAL A 82 3.36 4.25 9.02
C VAL A 82 4.79 4.49 8.55
N GLU A 83 4.98 5.29 7.50
CA GLU A 83 6.31 5.67 6.98
C GLU A 83 7.11 6.48 8.02
N SER A 84 6.48 7.45 8.68
CA SER A 84 7.10 8.27 9.72
C SER A 84 7.29 7.53 11.05
N GLY A 85 6.73 6.33 11.19
CA GLY A 85 6.83 5.49 12.37
C GLY A 85 8.25 4.94 12.59
N SER A 86 8.59 4.64 13.85
CA SER A 86 9.90 4.06 14.20
C SER A 86 10.03 2.57 13.90
N LEU A 87 8.93 1.90 13.55
CA LEU A 87 8.89 0.46 13.29
C LEU A 87 8.91 0.19 11.78
N PRO A 88 9.74 -0.76 11.31
CA PRO A 88 9.75 -1.14 9.88
C PRO A 88 8.38 -1.64 9.40
N LEU A 89 8.03 -1.34 8.16
CA LEU A 89 6.80 -1.84 7.52
C LEU A 89 6.65 -3.37 7.60
N SER A 90 7.76 -4.10 7.51
CA SER A 90 7.80 -5.55 7.64
C SER A 90 7.38 -6.05 9.02
N VAL A 91 7.30 -5.21 10.05
CA VAL A 91 6.70 -5.59 11.34
C VAL A 91 5.19 -5.71 11.23
N PHE A 92 4.54 -4.82 10.48
CA PHE A 92 3.09 -4.79 10.33
C PHE A 92 2.60 -5.64 9.16
N PHE A 93 3.41 -5.81 8.12
CA PHE A 93 3.03 -6.46 6.85
C PHE A 93 3.98 -7.62 6.48
N ASP A 94 4.21 -8.53 7.43
CA ASP A 94 5.05 -9.73 7.28
C ASP A 94 4.26 -10.92 6.69
N SER A 95 3.90 -10.83 5.42
CA SER A 95 3.20 -11.93 4.74
C SER A 95 3.54 -11.97 3.27
N ARG A 96 3.66 -13.18 2.72
CA ARG A 96 3.82 -13.38 1.28
C ARG A 96 2.56 -12.97 0.53
N LEU A 97 2.77 -12.48 -0.70
CA LEU A 97 1.68 -12.07 -1.58
C LEU A 97 0.97 -13.28 -2.22
N HIS A 98 -0.35 -13.23 -2.20
CA HIS A 98 -1.27 -14.16 -2.88
C HIS A 98 -1.70 -13.62 -4.25
N LYS A 99 -0.72 -13.36 -5.14
CA LYS A 99 -0.93 -12.80 -6.51
C LYS A 99 -2.04 -13.44 -7.36
N LYS A 100 -2.47 -14.66 -7.04
CA LYS A 100 -3.59 -15.36 -7.71
C LYS A 100 -4.94 -14.72 -7.41
N THR A 101 -5.10 -14.09 -6.24
CA THR A 101 -6.37 -13.47 -5.79
C THR A 101 -6.54 -12.03 -6.30
N TRP A 102 -5.51 -11.47 -6.93
CA TRP A 102 -5.49 -10.09 -7.44
C TRP A 102 -6.57 -9.84 -8.51
N PRO A 103 -6.95 -8.57 -8.75
CA PRO A 103 -8.00 -8.23 -9.72
C PRO A 103 -7.76 -8.81 -11.12
N GLN A 104 -8.80 -9.42 -11.70
CA GLN A 104 -8.77 -10.03 -13.04
C GLN A 104 -9.30 -9.04 -14.08
N TRP A 105 -8.58 -7.93 -14.27
CA TRP A 105 -8.95 -6.89 -15.24
C TRP A 105 -8.27 -7.10 -16.59
N ASN A 106 -8.77 -6.43 -17.63
CA ASN A 106 -8.28 -6.56 -19.01
C ASN A 106 -6.76 -6.34 -19.15
N ASN A 107 -6.18 -5.41 -18.38
CA ASN A 107 -4.75 -5.09 -18.41
C ASN A 107 -3.92 -5.87 -17.37
N ARG A 108 -4.46 -6.95 -16.81
CA ARG A 108 -3.82 -7.67 -15.70
C ARG A 108 -2.40 -8.11 -16.03
N GLU A 109 -2.15 -8.74 -17.17
CA GLU A 109 -0.83 -9.29 -17.52
C GLU A 109 0.27 -8.22 -17.46
N LYS A 110 0.01 -7.05 -18.06
CA LYS A 110 0.89 -5.88 -18.01
C LYS A 110 1.16 -5.42 -16.57
N TYR A 111 0.11 -5.33 -15.74
CA TYR A 111 0.28 -4.90 -14.34
C TYR A 111 0.97 -5.94 -13.47
N MET A 112 0.77 -7.23 -13.76
CA MET A 112 1.46 -8.33 -13.09
C MET A 112 2.95 -8.33 -13.42
N GLU A 113 3.34 -7.98 -14.65
CA GLU A 113 4.74 -7.80 -15.05
C GLU A 113 5.42 -6.73 -14.19
N TYR A 114 4.76 -5.58 -14.00
CA TYR A 114 5.27 -4.49 -13.13
C TYR A 114 5.41 -4.89 -11.67
N CYS A 115 4.70 -5.92 -11.23
CA CYS A 115 4.71 -6.42 -9.87
C CYS A 115 5.43 -7.77 -9.74
N ASN A 116 6.17 -8.23 -10.76
CA ASN A 116 6.74 -9.59 -10.75
C ASN A 116 7.71 -9.82 -9.58
N HIS A 117 8.49 -8.79 -9.24
CA HIS A 117 9.54 -8.78 -8.23
C HIS A 117 9.03 -8.60 -6.80
N LEU A 118 7.77 -8.21 -6.62
CA LEU A 118 7.18 -8.06 -5.28
C LEU A 118 6.84 -9.45 -4.73
N GLU A 119 7.39 -9.82 -3.59
CA GLU A 119 7.14 -11.11 -2.93
C GLU A 119 6.35 -10.95 -1.64
N GLN A 120 6.50 -9.81 -0.96
CA GLN A 120 5.98 -9.54 0.38
C GLN A 120 4.96 -8.40 0.40
N LEU A 121 4.06 -8.43 1.40
CA LEU A 121 2.98 -7.45 1.53
C LEU A 121 3.50 -6.03 1.79
N HIS A 122 4.55 -5.87 2.59
CA HIS A 122 5.15 -4.55 2.83
C HIS A 122 5.69 -3.91 1.54
N GLU A 123 6.22 -4.70 0.60
CA GLU A 123 6.70 -4.18 -0.69
C GLU A 123 5.53 -3.69 -1.55
N LEU A 124 4.39 -4.37 -1.51
CA LEU A 124 3.16 -3.90 -2.16
C LEU A 124 2.62 -2.62 -1.52
N VAL A 125 2.65 -2.51 -0.18
CA VAL A 125 2.28 -1.29 0.56
C VAL A 125 3.15 -0.12 0.10
N GLU A 126 4.47 -0.30 0.11
CA GLU A 126 5.43 0.72 -0.30
C GLU A 126 5.24 1.13 -1.77
N ARG A 127 5.12 0.15 -2.67
CA ARG A 127 4.88 0.42 -4.09
C ARG A 127 3.59 1.20 -4.31
N THR A 128 2.53 0.85 -3.59
CA THR A 128 1.24 1.54 -3.68
C THR A 128 1.34 2.97 -3.19
N TYR A 129 2.01 3.19 -2.04
CA TYR A 129 2.25 4.52 -1.48
C TYR A 129 3.03 5.41 -2.45
N GLN A 130 4.16 4.94 -2.97
CA GLN A 130 5.00 5.68 -3.92
C GLN A 130 4.21 6.08 -5.17
N ARG A 131 3.41 5.16 -5.72
CA ARG A 131 2.58 5.43 -6.91
C ARG A 131 1.46 6.42 -6.61
N ALA A 132 0.87 6.37 -5.41
CA ALA A 132 -0.12 7.35 -4.98
C ALA A 132 0.48 8.75 -4.84
N MET A 133 1.67 8.85 -4.21
CA MET A 133 2.40 10.11 -4.07
C MET A 133 2.74 10.72 -5.42
N VAL A 134 3.29 9.93 -6.36
CA VAL A 134 3.59 10.41 -7.72
C VAL A 134 2.34 10.93 -8.43
N ALA A 135 1.23 10.19 -8.38
CA ALA A 135 -0.02 10.61 -9.01
C ALA A 135 -0.56 11.91 -8.39
N LYS A 136 -0.54 12.00 -7.06
CA LYS A 136 -0.97 13.19 -6.31
C LYS A 136 -0.10 14.40 -6.61
N SER A 137 1.22 14.26 -6.66
CA SER A 137 2.14 15.35 -6.96
C SER A 137 1.94 15.90 -8.38
N PHE A 138 1.69 15.05 -9.38
CA PHE A 138 1.35 15.55 -10.72
C PHE A 138 0.01 16.28 -10.72
N ALA A 139 -0.99 15.76 -10.01
CA ALA A 139 -2.28 16.40 -9.90
C ALA A 139 -2.18 17.78 -9.20
N GLU A 140 -1.35 17.91 -8.17
CA GLU A 140 -1.08 19.19 -7.49
C GLU A 140 -0.45 20.23 -8.41
N LEU A 141 0.28 19.79 -9.45
CA LEU A 141 0.80 20.65 -10.52
C LEU A 141 -0.22 20.93 -11.62
N GLY A 142 -1.46 20.46 -11.49
CA GLY A 142 -2.51 20.64 -12.48
C GLY A 142 -2.48 19.64 -13.63
N VAL A 143 -1.71 18.55 -13.53
CA VAL A 143 -1.46 17.63 -14.66
C VAL A 143 -1.97 16.22 -14.35
N LEU A 144 -2.75 15.65 -15.27
CA LEU A 144 -3.16 14.26 -15.23
C LEU A 144 -2.05 13.37 -15.82
N GLN A 145 -1.08 12.96 -15.00
CA GLN A 145 0.04 12.10 -15.44
C GLN A 145 0.15 10.81 -14.63
N GLY A 146 0.51 9.74 -15.34
CA GLY A 146 0.69 8.40 -14.79
C GLY A 146 -0.45 7.43 -15.17
N ASP A 147 -0.21 6.14 -14.91
CA ASP A 147 -1.20 5.09 -15.16
C ASP A 147 -2.12 4.96 -13.92
N SER A 148 -3.19 5.77 -13.89
CA SER A 148 -4.19 5.74 -12.81
C SER A 148 -4.92 4.39 -12.74
N SER A 149 -5.03 3.67 -13.85
CA SER A 149 -5.59 2.32 -13.90
C SER A 149 -4.66 1.32 -13.19
N TYR A 150 -3.34 1.45 -13.34
CA TYR A 150 -2.36 0.68 -12.56
C TYR A 150 -2.41 1.03 -11.07
N LEU A 151 -2.51 2.32 -10.72
CA LEU A 151 -2.65 2.72 -9.32
C LEU A 151 -3.92 2.13 -8.69
N ARG A 152 -5.04 2.17 -9.41
CA ARG A 152 -6.30 1.53 -8.98
C ARG A 152 -6.14 0.02 -8.81
N PHE A 153 -5.41 -0.62 -9.73
CA PHE A 153 -5.07 -2.05 -9.62
C PHE A 153 -4.27 -2.35 -8.34
N LEU A 154 -3.26 -1.54 -8.03
CA LEU A 154 -2.46 -1.69 -6.81
C LEU A 154 -3.32 -1.54 -5.54
N PHE A 155 -4.18 -0.53 -5.48
CA PHE A 155 -5.09 -0.37 -4.34
C PHE A 155 -6.03 -1.57 -4.19
N ALA A 156 -6.62 -2.05 -5.28
CA ALA A 156 -7.51 -3.22 -5.23
C ALA A 156 -6.77 -4.51 -4.86
N ALA A 157 -5.53 -4.69 -5.30
CA ALA A 157 -4.68 -5.81 -4.89
C ALA A 157 -4.33 -5.73 -3.40
N LEU A 158 -3.91 -4.56 -2.93
CA LEU A 158 -3.52 -4.33 -1.55
C LEU A 158 -4.70 -4.53 -0.58
N GLU A 159 -5.89 -4.03 -0.93
CA GLU A 159 -7.11 -4.26 -0.13
C GLU A 159 -7.40 -5.76 0.06
N LYS A 160 -7.26 -6.55 -1.00
CA LYS A 160 -7.48 -8.01 -0.95
C LYS A 160 -6.44 -8.71 -0.08
N GLU A 161 -5.16 -8.39 -0.26
CA GLU A 161 -4.08 -9.01 0.52
C GLU A 161 -4.20 -8.70 2.01
N ILE A 162 -4.54 -7.46 2.39
CA ILE A 162 -4.74 -7.09 3.80
C ILE A 162 -5.94 -7.86 4.38
N ARG A 163 -7.01 -8.04 3.61
CA ARG A 163 -8.18 -8.80 4.08
C ARG A 163 -7.83 -10.28 4.30
N GLU A 164 -7.22 -10.93 3.31
CA GLU A 164 -6.86 -12.35 3.36
C GLU A 164 -5.87 -12.66 4.51
N THR A 165 -4.95 -11.73 4.78
CA THR A 165 -3.97 -11.87 5.88
C THR A 165 -4.52 -11.52 7.26
N SER A 166 -5.67 -10.84 7.35
CA SER A 166 -6.34 -10.55 8.62
C SER A 166 -7.27 -11.69 9.05
N ASP A 167 -7.83 -12.43 8.09
CA ASP A 167 -8.73 -13.55 8.36
C ASP A 167 -7.98 -14.82 8.79
N HIS A 168 -6.66 -14.91 8.49
CA HIS A 168 -5.78 -16.02 8.88
C HIS A 168 -4.51 -15.49 9.57
N PRO A 169 -4.59 -15.05 10.84
CA PRO A 169 -3.40 -14.71 11.60
C PRO A 169 -2.54 -15.97 11.76
N ALA A 170 -1.29 -15.90 11.27
CA ALA A 170 -0.28 -16.93 11.48
C ALA A 170 0.00 -17.18 12.96
#